data_AF-A0A4Y2U4K3-F1
#
_entry.id   AF-A0A4Y2U4K3-F1
#
_cell.length_a   1.000
_cell.length_b   1.000
_cell.length_c   1.000
_cell.angle_alpha   90.00
_cell.angle_beta   90.00
_cell.angle_gamma   90.00
#
_symmetry.space_group_name_H-M   'P 1'
#
loop_
_entity.id
_entity.type
_entity.pdbx_description
1 polymer ?
#
loop_
_entity_poly.entity_id
_entity_poly.type
_entity_poly.pdbx_seq_one_letter_code
_entity_poly.pdbx_strand_id
1 'polypeptide(L)'
;MSLIAKLPPIAATIYKNLYRDGSNIGAIDTNKDWSHNFTSMLGYEDTQFTELMRLYLTIHSDHEGGNVSAHTVHLVGSALSDPYLSFSAGMNGLAGPLHGLANQEVLVWLTKLQKELGPDVTEDQMKEFVWKTLKSGQ
;
A
#
# COMPACT_ATOMS: atom_id res chain seq x y z
N MET A 1 8.79 -14.24 -13.99
CA MET A 1 9.58 -13.60 -12.92
C MET A 1 9.98 -12.15 -13.21
N SER A 2 10.15 -11.74 -14.48
CA SER A 2 10.59 -10.38 -14.84
C SER A 2 9.69 -9.23 -14.36
N LEU A 3 8.37 -9.43 -14.30
CA LEU A 3 7.43 -8.41 -13.80
C LEU A 3 7.73 -8.05 -12.34
N ILE A 4 7.76 -9.05 -11.45
CA ILE A 4 8.00 -8.86 -10.00
C ILE A 4 9.34 -8.15 -9.75
N ALA A 5 10.40 -8.50 -10.48
CA ALA A 5 11.70 -7.85 -10.35
C ALA A 5 11.68 -6.35 -10.77
N LYS A 6 10.79 -5.97 -11.68
CA LYS A 6 10.68 -4.59 -12.21
C LYS A 6 9.67 -3.72 -11.46
N LEU A 7 8.82 -4.28 -10.61
CA LEU A 7 7.83 -3.51 -9.86
C LEU A 7 8.46 -2.48 -8.91
N PRO A 8 9.48 -2.80 -8.07
CA PRO A 8 10.06 -1.81 -7.18
C PRO A 8 10.72 -0.63 -7.89
N PRO A 9 11.54 -0.80 -8.95
CA PRO A 9 12.06 0.33 -9.70
C PRO A 9 10.96 1.23 -10.29
N ILE A 10 9.87 0.65 -10.83
CA ILE A 10 8.74 1.42 -11.39
C ILE A 10 8.04 2.21 -10.28
N ALA A 11 7.67 1.54 -9.18
CA ALA A 11 6.98 2.16 -8.05
C ALA A 11 7.83 3.25 -7.38
N ALA A 12 9.13 3.00 -7.21
CA ALA A 12 10.05 3.98 -6.65
C ALA A 12 10.22 5.20 -7.57
N THR A 13 10.28 4.98 -8.90
CA THR A 13 10.33 6.10 -9.87
C THR A 13 9.09 6.98 -9.75
N ILE A 14 7.90 6.39 -9.67
CA ILE A 14 6.65 7.13 -9.45
C ILE A 14 6.72 7.93 -8.16
N TYR A 15 7.13 7.30 -7.05
CA TYR A 15 7.25 7.97 -5.75
C TYR A 15 8.24 9.14 -5.78
N LYS A 16 9.43 8.95 -6.35
CA LYS A 16 10.46 9.99 -6.44
C LYS A 16 10.01 11.17 -7.31
N ASN A 17 9.37 10.89 -8.45
CA ASN A 17 8.85 11.94 -9.34
C ASN A 17 7.77 12.79 -8.67
N LEU A 18 6.89 12.16 -7.88
CA LEU A 18 5.79 12.87 -7.23
C LEU A 18 6.19 13.58 -5.93
N TYR A 19 7.12 13.00 -5.15
CA TYR A 19 7.33 13.42 -3.75
C TYR A 19 8.80 13.72 -3.39
N ARG A 20 9.73 13.63 -4.34
CA ARG A 20 11.18 13.84 -4.15
C ARG A 20 11.84 14.48 -5.38
N ASP A 21 11.13 15.40 -6.04
CA ASP A 21 11.62 16.23 -7.15
C ASP A 21 12.26 15.46 -8.32
N GLY A 22 11.84 14.21 -8.55
CA GLY A 22 12.39 13.37 -9.62
C GLY A 22 13.83 12.90 -9.39
N SER A 23 14.30 12.86 -8.13
CA SER A 23 15.62 12.33 -7.80
C SER A 23 15.80 10.87 -8.27
N ASN A 24 17.03 10.50 -8.63
CA ASN A 24 17.36 9.15 -9.10
C ASN A 24 17.05 8.08 -8.03
N ILE A 25 16.54 6.91 -8.46
CA ILE A 25 16.26 5.76 -7.59
C ILE A 25 17.52 4.97 -7.20
N GLY A 26 18.66 5.21 -7.84
CA GLY A 26 19.91 4.48 -7.58
C GLY A 26 19.99 3.14 -8.33
N ALA A 27 20.96 2.31 -7.93
CA ALA A 27 21.22 1.01 -8.53
C ALA A 27 20.74 -0.13 -7.62
N ILE A 28 20.42 -1.28 -8.23
CA ILE A 28 20.10 -2.51 -7.49
C ILE A 28 21.39 -3.08 -6.89
N ASP A 29 21.37 -3.39 -5.60
CA ASP A 29 22.40 -4.18 -4.93
C ASP A 29 21.98 -5.66 -4.95
N THR A 30 22.76 -6.48 -5.67
CA THR A 30 22.51 -7.91 -5.83
C THR A 30 22.72 -8.72 -4.54
N ASN A 31 23.32 -8.12 -3.50
CA ASN A 31 23.49 -8.75 -2.19
C ASN A 31 22.33 -8.44 -1.23
N LYS A 32 21.36 -7.63 -1.64
CA LYS A 32 20.20 -7.24 -0.84
C LYS A 32 18.94 -7.91 -1.34
N ASP A 33 18.00 -8.18 -0.43
CA ASP A 33 16.70 -8.70 -0.78
C ASP A 33 15.82 -7.67 -1.50
N TRP A 34 14.68 -8.14 -1.99
CA TRP A 34 13.74 -7.35 -2.80
C TRP A 34 13.24 -6.11 -2.05
N SER A 35 12.87 -6.27 -0.78
CA SER A 35 12.30 -5.19 0.03
C SER A 35 13.35 -4.15 0.41
N HIS A 36 14.58 -4.58 0.73
CA HIS A 36 15.69 -3.66 1.00
C HIS A 36 16.05 -2.81 -0.22
N ASN A 37 16.17 -3.44 -1.41
CA ASN A 37 16.35 -2.68 -2.64
C ASN A 37 15.20 -1.69 -2.86
N PHE A 38 13.96 -2.08 -2.57
CA PHE A 38 12.81 -1.20 -2.72
C PHE A 38 12.88 0.01 -1.78
N THR A 39 13.15 -0.17 -0.50
CA THR A 39 13.25 0.94 0.46
C THR A 39 14.42 1.87 0.15
N SER A 40 15.57 1.32 -0.25
CA SER A 40 16.71 2.12 -0.73
C SER A 40 16.33 2.96 -1.95
N MET A 41 15.62 2.38 -2.94
CA MET A 41 15.17 3.11 -4.13
C MET A 41 14.14 4.22 -3.81
N LEU A 42 13.33 4.03 -2.78
CA LEU A 42 12.44 5.08 -2.25
C LEU A 42 13.21 6.20 -1.54
N GLY A 43 14.46 5.96 -1.16
CA GLY A 43 15.33 6.89 -0.42
C GLY A 43 15.21 6.77 1.09
N TYR A 44 14.88 5.58 1.60
CA TYR A 44 14.83 5.29 3.03
C TYR A 44 15.98 4.36 3.44
N GLU A 45 16.70 4.75 4.50
CA GLU A 45 17.84 3.99 5.04
C GLU A 45 17.56 3.35 6.41
N ASP A 46 16.41 3.68 7.01
CA ASP A 46 16.00 3.12 8.30
C ASP A 46 15.79 1.60 8.19
N THR A 47 16.50 0.85 9.03
CA THR A 47 16.42 -0.61 9.09
C THR A 47 15.04 -1.09 9.55
N GLN A 48 14.39 -0.36 10.46
CA GLN A 48 13.02 -0.67 10.90
C GLN A 48 12.00 -0.41 9.80
N PHE A 49 12.19 0.61 8.97
CA PHE A 49 11.34 0.82 7.80
C PHE A 49 11.49 -0.31 6.77
N THR A 50 12.70 -0.87 6.64
CA THR A 50 12.93 -2.04 5.79
C THR A 50 12.26 -3.29 6.34
N GLU A 51 12.30 -3.52 7.66
CA GLU A 51 11.55 -4.60 8.32
C GLU A 51 10.04 -4.43 8.15
N LEU A 52 9.53 -3.20 8.32
CA LEU A 52 8.12 -2.87 8.05
C LEU A 52 7.75 -3.20 6.61
N MET A 53 8.57 -2.83 5.64
CA MET A 53 8.32 -3.10 4.22
C MET A 53 8.30 -4.61 3.94
N ARG A 54 9.24 -5.38 4.50
CA ARG A 54 9.27 -6.85 4.40
C ARG A 54 7.97 -7.47 4.93
N LEU A 55 7.52 -7.05 6.10
CA LEU A 55 6.27 -7.54 6.68
C LEU A 55 5.06 -7.12 5.82
N TYR A 56 4.96 -5.83 5.48
CA TYR A 56 3.85 -5.25 4.73
C TYR A 56 3.62 -5.99 3.41
N LEU A 57 4.68 -6.20 2.64
CA LEU A 57 4.61 -6.88 1.34
C LEU A 57 4.22 -8.36 1.49
N THR A 58 4.63 -9.00 2.58
CA THR A 58 4.31 -10.41 2.84
C THR A 58 2.84 -10.58 3.19
N ILE A 59 2.31 -9.79 4.12
CA ILE A 59 0.93 -9.97 4.60
C ILE A 59 -0.13 -9.49 3.61
N HIS A 60 0.21 -8.60 2.68
CA HIS A 60 -0.69 -8.14 1.61
C HIS A 60 -0.50 -8.91 0.29
N SER A 61 0.29 -10.00 0.30
CA SER A 61 0.65 -10.70 -0.93
C SER A 61 -0.52 -11.39 -1.63
N ASP A 62 -1.48 -11.92 -0.86
CA ASP A 62 -2.67 -12.58 -1.40
C ASP A 62 -3.82 -12.60 -0.38
N HIS A 63 -5.06 -12.62 -0.87
CA HIS A 63 -6.27 -12.81 -0.06
C HIS A 63 -7.39 -13.42 -0.92
N GLU A 64 -7.18 -14.67 -1.31
CA GLU A 64 -8.07 -15.45 -2.19
C GLU A 64 -8.30 -14.80 -3.57
N GLY A 65 -9.19 -15.38 -4.39
CA GLY A 65 -9.46 -14.96 -5.76
C GLY A 65 -10.71 -14.10 -5.96
N GLY A 66 -11.53 -13.90 -4.92
CA GLY A 66 -12.82 -13.20 -5.04
C GLY A 66 -12.71 -11.68 -5.04
N ASN A 67 -11.61 -11.13 -4.51
CA ASN A 67 -11.37 -9.69 -4.50
C ASN A 67 -11.13 -9.15 -5.92
N VAL A 68 -11.47 -7.88 -6.15
CA VAL A 68 -11.55 -7.30 -7.50
C VAL A 68 -10.21 -7.36 -8.24
N SER A 69 -9.09 -7.07 -7.58
CA SER A 69 -7.78 -7.11 -8.23
C SER A 69 -7.37 -8.53 -8.63
N ALA A 70 -7.49 -9.50 -7.73
CA ALA A 70 -7.12 -10.89 -8.01
C ALA A 70 -8.02 -11.49 -9.10
N HIS A 71 -9.34 -11.30 -8.99
CA HIS A 71 -10.28 -11.78 -9.99
C HIS A 71 -10.04 -11.14 -11.37
N THR A 72 -9.72 -9.84 -11.43
CA THR A 72 -9.43 -9.17 -12.70
C THR A 72 -8.16 -9.72 -13.36
N VAL A 73 -7.09 -9.94 -12.59
CA VAL A 73 -5.87 -10.59 -13.10
C VAL A 73 -6.19 -11.97 -13.65
N HIS A 74 -6.98 -12.76 -12.91
CA HIS A 74 -7.38 -14.11 -13.33
C HIS A 74 -8.23 -14.08 -14.61
N LEU A 75 -9.23 -13.21 -14.68
CA LEU A 75 -10.14 -13.07 -15.81
C LEU A 75 -9.39 -12.67 -17.09
N VAL A 76 -8.55 -11.63 -17.02
CA VAL A 76 -7.77 -11.18 -18.19
C VAL A 76 -6.75 -12.23 -18.63
N GLY A 77 -6.10 -12.88 -17.66
CA GLY A 77 -5.17 -13.98 -17.92
C GLY A 77 -5.82 -15.22 -18.56
N SER A 78 -7.11 -15.47 -18.26
CA SER A 78 -7.86 -16.61 -18.82
C SER A 78 -8.02 -16.53 -20.35
N ALA A 79 -7.95 -15.31 -20.91
CA ALA A 79 -7.93 -15.07 -22.35
C ALA A 79 -6.52 -15.21 -22.97
N LEU A 80 -5.55 -15.79 -22.24
CA LEU A 80 -4.15 -15.95 -22.62
C LEU A 80 -3.39 -14.62 -22.77
N SER A 81 -3.90 -13.53 -22.17
CA SER A 81 -3.14 -12.28 -22.03
C SER A 81 -1.91 -12.51 -21.16
N ASP A 82 -0.78 -11.91 -21.50
CA ASP A 82 0.46 -12.09 -20.75
C ASP A 82 0.38 -11.47 -19.33
N PRO A 83 1.33 -11.80 -18.43
CA PRO A 83 1.30 -11.32 -17.05
C PRO A 83 1.35 -9.79 -16.90
N TYR A 84 1.95 -9.05 -17.83
CA TYR A 84 1.98 -7.58 -17.75
C TYR A 84 0.59 -7.01 -17.99
N LEU A 85 -0.09 -7.45 -19.05
CA LEU A 85 -1.46 -7.02 -19.36
C LEU A 85 -2.44 -7.40 -18.24
N SER A 86 -2.33 -8.63 -17.74
CA SER A 86 -3.20 -9.13 -16.67
C SER A 86 -2.99 -8.36 -15.36
N PHE A 87 -1.73 -8.13 -14.95
CA PHE A 87 -1.42 -7.36 -13.74
C PHE A 87 -1.85 -5.89 -13.86
N SER A 88 -1.61 -5.24 -15.00
CA SER A 88 -2.06 -3.87 -15.24
C SER A 88 -3.57 -3.72 -15.12
N ALA A 89 -4.35 -4.67 -15.64
CA ALA A 89 -5.80 -4.68 -15.45
C ALA A 89 -6.19 -4.86 -13.98
N GLY A 90 -5.49 -5.74 -13.25
CA GLY A 90 -5.64 -5.89 -11.80
C GLY A 90 -5.42 -4.60 -11.01
N MET A 91 -4.41 -3.81 -11.40
CA MET A 91 -4.12 -2.51 -10.77
C MET A 91 -5.23 -1.47 -11.04
N ASN A 92 -5.86 -1.49 -12.22
CA ASN A 92 -7.03 -0.64 -12.48
C ASN A 92 -8.20 -1.01 -11.57
N GLY A 93 -8.41 -2.31 -11.30
CA GLY A 93 -9.39 -2.77 -10.32
C GLY A 93 -9.04 -2.36 -8.88
N LEU A 94 -7.75 -2.48 -8.51
CA LEU A 94 -7.24 -2.07 -7.19
C LEU A 94 -7.41 -0.57 -6.94
N ALA A 95 -7.30 0.26 -7.97
CA ALA A 95 -7.51 1.71 -7.85
C ALA A 95 -8.98 2.10 -7.58
N GLY A 96 -9.92 1.17 -7.66
CA GLY A 96 -11.33 1.40 -7.32
C GLY A 96 -11.49 1.79 -5.84
N PRO A 97 -12.30 2.83 -5.50
CA PRO A 97 -12.47 3.28 -4.11
C PRO A 97 -12.92 2.20 -3.14
N LEU A 98 -13.73 1.26 -3.60
CA LEU A 98 -14.27 0.15 -2.81
C LEU A 98 -13.27 -1.01 -2.61
N HIS A 99 -12.02 -0.87 -3.08
CA HIS A 99 -11.00 -1.91 -2.97
C HIS A 99 -9.70 -1.38 -2.37
N GLY A 100 -9.10 -0.33 -2.96
CA GLY A 100 -7.73 0.08 -2.62
C GLY A 100 -7.58 1.23 -1.61
N LEU A 101 -8.66 1.75 -1.01
CA LEU A 101 -8.60 2.99 -0.21
C LEU A 101 -8.76 2.83 1.31
N ALA A 102 -9.05 1.63 1.80
CA ALA A 102 -9.33 1.41 3.23
C ALA A 102 -8.22 1.92 4.16
N ASN A 103 -6.94 1.75 3.78
CA ASN A 103 -5.81 2.26 4.55
C ASN A 103 -5.86 3.80 4.68
N GLN A 104 -6.05 4.50 3.56
CA GLN A 104 -6.12 5.96 3.54
C GLN A 104 -7.34 6.47 4.33
N GLU A 105 -8.49 5.81 4.21
CA GLU A 105 -9.71 6.19 4.94
C GLU A 105 -9.51 6.10 6.45
N VAL A 106 -8.92 5.00 6.94
CA VAL A 106 -8.59 4.83 8.37
C VAL A 106 -7.59 5.90 8.82
N LEU A 107 -6.52 6.17 8.06
CA LEU A 107 -5.53 7.18 8.44
C LEU A 107 -6.13 8.60 8.50
N VAL A 108 -6.99 8.96 7.54
CA VAL A 108 -7.71 10.24 7.55
C VAL A 108 -8.64 10.35 8.75
N TRP A 109 -9.36 9.26 9.09
CA TRP A 109 -10.24 9.22 10.25
C TRP A 109 -9.46 9.37 11.56
N LEU A 110 -8.37 8.62 11.74
CA LEU A 110 -7.51 8.69 12.92
C LEU A 110 -6.88 10.09 13.09
N THR A 111 -6.45 10.71 11.99
CA THR A 111 -5.88 12.07 12.01
C THR A 111 -6.92 13.10 12.46
N LYS A 112 -8.18 12.98 12.01
CA LYS A 112 -9.28 13.85 12.45
C LYS A 112 -9.61 13.63 13.92
N LEU A 113 -9.69 12.37 14.36
CA LEU A 113 -9.94 12.00 15.75
C LEU A 113 -8.87 12.60 16.67
N GLN A 114 -7.58 12.41 16.35
CA GLN A 114 -6.48 12.96 17.15
C GLN A 114 -6.51 14.49 17.21
N LYS A 115 -6.93 15.16 16.12
CA LYS A 115 -7.10 16.62 16.09
C LYS A 115 -8.27 17.10 16.97
N GLU A 116 -9.33 16.30 17.09
CA GLU A 116 -10.51 16.63 17.92
C GLU A 116 -10.26 16.37 19.41
N LEU A 117 -9.67 15.22 19.75
CA LEU A 117 -9.53 14.78 21.15
C LEU A 117 -8.17 15.12 21.78
N GLY A 118 -7.16 15.41 20.96
CA GLY A 118 -5.79 15.63 21.41
C GLY A 118 -5.01 14.33 21.67
N PRO A 119 -3.71 14.44 21.99
CA PRO A 119 -2.82 13.28 22.15
C PRO A 119 -3.02 12.52 23.48
N ASP A 120 -3.55 13.18 24.52
CA ASP A 120 -3.65 12.64 25.89
C ASP A 120 -5.08 12.17 26.24
N VAL A 121 -5.83 11.71 25.23
CA VAL A 121 -7.21 11.23 25.39
C VAL A 121 -7.27 10.03 26.35
N THR A 122 -8.19 10.06 27.30
CA THR A 122 -8.40 8.95 28.23
C THR A 122 -9.25 7.84 27.59
N GLU A 123 -9.19 6.63 28.14
CA GLU A 123 -10.04 5.52 27.69
C GLU A 123 -11.54 5.87 27.76
N ASP A 124 -11.98 6.55 28.83
CA ASP A 124 -13.37 6.98 28.99
C ASP A 124 -13.80 7.98 27.92
N GLN A 125 -12.96 8.96 27.59
CA GLN A 125 -13.22 9.93 26.52
C GLN A 125 -13.26 9.27 25.14
N MET A 126 -12.32 8.35 24.88
CA MET A 126 -12.31 7.57 23.64
C MET A 126 -13.58 6.72 23.52
N LYS A 127 -13.99 6.04 24.60
CA LYS A 127 -15.21 5.24 24.64
C LYS A 127 -16.45 6.09 24.39
N GLU A 128 -16.53 7.28 24.98
CA GLU A 128 -17.63 8.22 24.72
C GLU A 128 -17.66 8.66 23.25
N PHE A 129 -16.50 9.01 22.67
CA PHE A 129 -16.37 9.37 21.25
C PHE A 129 -16.83 8.22 20.33
N VAL A 130 -16.38 7.00 20.58
CA VAL A 130 -16.78 5.81 19.78
C VAL A 130 -18.29 5.59 19.89
N TRP A 131 -18.86 5.63 21.11
CA TRP A 131 -20.31 5.47 21.28
C TRP A 131 -21.12 6.56 20.61
N LYS A 132 -20.66 7.82 20.68
CA LYS A 132 -21.29 8.96 19.99
C LYS A 132 -21.27 8.75 18.47
N THR A 133 -20.14 8.30 17.93
CA THR A 133 -19.97 8.03 16.49
C THR A 133 -20.95 6.94 16.04
N LEU A 134 -20.96 5.79 16.72
CA LEU A 134 -21.87 4.68 16.39
C LEU A 134 -23.35 5.07 16.49
N LYS A 135 -23.73 5.82 17.53
CA LYS A 135 -25.11 6.31 17.71
C LYS A 135 -25.52 7.36 16.66
N SER A 136 -24.56 7.97 15.97
CA SER A 136 -24.82 8.92 14.88
C SER A 136 -25.09 8.25 13.52
N GLY A 137 -24.95 6.91 13.43
CA GLY A 137 -25.09 6.17 12.18
C GLY A 137 -23.84 6.21 11.30
N GLN A 138 -22.69 6.55 11.87
CA GLN A 138 -21.37 6.44 11.27
C GLN A 138 -20.65 5.20 11.79
#